data_AF-A0A5J6SRR4-F1
#
_entry.id   AF-A0A5J6SRR4-F1
#
_cell.length_a   1.000
_cell.length_b   1.000
_cell.length_c   1.000
_cell.angle_alpha   90.00
_cell.angle_beta   90.00
_cell.angle_gamma   90.00
#
_symmetry.space_group_name_H-M   'P 1'
#
loop_
_entity.id
_entity.type
_entity.pdbx_description
1 polymer ?
#
loop_
_entity_poly.entity_id
_entity_poly.type
_entity_poly.pdbx_seq_one_letter_code
_entity_poly.pdbx_strand_id
1 'polypeptide(L)' 'MENNQDKFTIVGTNIDEVKRQNANSGMTYNELNEWFAKQTVNNDKTLKTIHSVNQECDKR' A
#
# COMPACT_ATOMS: atom_id res chain seq x y z
N MET A 1 -34.53 19.01 7.44
CA MET A 1 -33.45 19.39 8.36
C MET A 1 -32.25 18.54 7.99
N GLU A 2 -31.14 19.16 7.59
CA GLU A 2 -29.90 18.44 7.24
C GLU A 2 -29.31 17.85 8.53
N ASN A 3 -29.17 16.52 8.59
CA ASN A 3 -28.66 15.82 9.77
C ASN A 3 -27.16 16.12 9.94
N ASN A 4 -26.85 17.21 10.64
CA ASN A 4 -25.48 17.57 11.05
C ASN A 4 -24.84 16.55 12.03
N GLN A 5 -25.57 15.49 12.41
CA GLN A 5 -25.08 14.41 13.27
C GLN A 5 -24.10 13.47 12.55
N ASP A 6 -24.16 13.34 11.22
CA ASP A 6 -23.30 12.40 10.47
C ASP A 6 -21.83 12.84 10.39
N LYS A 7 -21.54 14.11 10.72
CA LYS A 7 -20.20 14.71 10.68
C LYS A 7 -19.40 14.48 11.95
N PHE A 8 -20.03 14.08 13.04
CA PHE A 8 -19.37 13.90 14.33
C PHE A 8 -19.64 12.50 14.87
N THR A 9 -18.59 11.85 15.39
CA THR A 9 -18.77 10.59 16.11
C THR A 9 -19.47 10.82 17.45
N ILE A 10 -19.96 9.75 18.08
CA ILE A 10 -20.61 9.80 19.40
C ILE A 10 -19.73 10.47 20.47
N VAL A 11 -18.41 10.39 20.30
CA VAL A 11 -17.41 11.02 21.18
C VAL A 11 -17.01 12.43 20.76
N GLY A 12 -17.68 13.02 19.76
CA GLY A 12 -17.48 14.41 19.30
C GLY A 12 -16.34 14.60 18.30
N THR A 13 -15.78 13.53 17.73
CA THR A 13 -14.72 13.64 16.72
C THR A 13 -15.32 14.07 15.38
N ASN A 14 -14.82 15.17 14.82
CA ASN A 14 -15.20 15.62 13.48
C ASN A 14 -14.61 14.67 12.41
N ILE A 15 -15.48 14.01 11.65
CA ILE A 15 -15.09 13.02 10.65
C ILE A 15 -14.41 13.63 9.43
N ASP A 16 -14.78 14.87 9.05
CA ASP A 16 -14.27 15.53 7.86
C ASP A 16 -12.82 16.00 8.07
N GLU A 17 -12.50 16.45 9.28
CA GLU A 17 -11.14 16.80 9.66
C GLU A 17 -10.22 15.56 9.69
N VAL A 18 -10.71 14.44 10.21
CA VAL A 18 -9.97 13.16 10.20
C VAL A 18 -9.70 12.68 8.78
N LYS A 19 -10.68 12.77 7.87
CA LYS A 19 -10.50 12.42 6.45
C LYS A 19 -9.44 13.29 5.78
N ARG A 20 -9.45 14.60 6.06
CA ARG A 20 -8.47 15.57 5.54
C ARG A 20 -7.07 15.27 6.04
N GLN A 21 -6.92 14.97 7.33
CA GLN A 21 -5.64 14.59 7.91
C GLN A 21 -5.14 13.26 7.34
N ASN A 22 -6.01 12.27 7.18
CA ASN A 22 -5.65 10.99 6.57
C ASN A 22 -5.19 11.14 5.11
N ALA A 23 -5.81 12.03 4.34
CA ALA A 23 -5.37 12.36 2.99
C ALA A 23 -3.98 13.04 2.95
N ASN A 24 -3.62 13.77 4.01
CA ASN A 24 -2.33 14.47 4.12
C ASN A 24 -1.23 13.65 4.83
N SER A 25 -1.56 12.49 5.41
CA SER A 25 -0.64 11.72 6.29
C SER A 25 0.30 10.77 5.53
N GLY A 26 0.27 10.78 4.19
CA GLY A 26 1.20 10.05 3.35
C GLY A 26 0.51 9.11 2.36
N MET A 27 1.17 8.00 2.06
CA MET A 27 0.71 7.02 1.07
C MET A 27 -0.61 6.41 1.50
N THR A 28 -1.61 6.44 0.62
CA THR A 28 -2.89 5.77 0.86
C THR A 28 -2.67 4.25 0.92
N TYR A 29 -3.60 3.56 1.59
CA TYR A 29 -3.56 2.09 1.69
C TYR A 29 -3.42 1.40 0.32
N ASN A 30 -4.10 1.94 -0.70
CA ASN A 30 -4.06 1.39 -2.05
C ASN A 30 -2.67 1.54 -2.68
N GLU A 31 -2.08 2.73 -2.56
CA GLU A 31 -0.72 2.99 -3.07
C GLU A 31 0.33 2.14 -2.33
N LEU A 32 0.15 1.92 -1.03
CA LEU A 32 1.02 1.05 -0.24
C LEU A 32 0.94 -0.40 -0.72
N ASN A 33 -0.28 -0.88 -0.98
CA ASN A 33 -0.50 -2.22 -1.52
C ASN A 33 0.10 -2.38 -2.92
N GLU A 34 -0.03 -1.38 -3.79
CA GLU A 34 0.63 -1.36 -5.09
C GLU A 34 2.16 -1.35 -4.98
N TRP A 35 2.71 -0.59 -4.04
CA TRP A 35 4.15 -0.52 -3.79
C TRP A 35 4.69 -1.87 -3.29
N PHE A 36 3.98 -2.54 -2.39
CA PHE A 36 4.32 -3.91 -1.97
C PHE A 36 4.23 -4.89 -3.14
N ALA A 37 3.16 -4.84 -3.95
CA ALA A 37 3.00 -5.71 -5.11
C ALA A 37 4.13 -5.51 -6.15
N LYS A 38 4.55 -4.26 -6.39
CA LYS A 38 5.69 -3.97 -7.28
C LYS A 38 6.99 -4.56 -6.73
N GLN A 39 7.25 -4.43 -5.43
CA GLN A 39 8.46 -4.99 -4.83
C GLN A 39 8.46 -6.52 -4.80
N THR A 40 7.35 -7.17 -4.47
CA THR A 40 7.28 -8.64 -4.47
C THR A 40 7.48 -9.21 -5.86
N VAL A 41 6.93 -8.58 -6.90
CA VAL A 41 7.18 -8.94 -8.30
C VAL A 41 8.66 -8.78 -8.67
N ASN A 42 9.31 -7.71 -8.22
CA ASN A 42 10.73 -7.49 -8.47
C ASN A 42 11.61 -8.52 -7.74
N ASN A 43 11.26 -8.85 -6.50
CA ASN A 43 11.95 -9.87 -5.70
C ASN A 43 11.75 -11.29 -6.26
N ASP A 44 10.58 -11.62 -6.81
CA ASP A 44 10.34 -12.90 -7.48
C ASP A 44 11.12 -13.01 -8.80
N LYS A 45 11.20 -11.93 -9.59
CA LYS A 45 12.01 -11.87 -10.82
C LYS A 45 13.51 -12.01 -10.55
N THR A 46 14.02 -11.38 -9.49
CA THR A 46 15.44 -11.47 -9.13
C THR A 46 15.81 -12.89 -8.69
N LEU A 47 14.96 -13.56 -7.89
CA LEU A 47 15.16 -14.94 -7.47
C LEU A 47 15.11 -15.94 -8.66
N LYS A 48 14.19 -15.73 -9.61
CA LYS A 48 14.11 -16.55 -10.84
C LYS A 48 15.33 -16.39 -11.74
N THR A 49 15.84 -15.17 -11.88
CA THR A 49 17.02 -14.87 -12.71
C THR A 49 18.29 -15.48 -12.11
N ILE A 50 18.48 -15.41 -10.79
CA ILE A 50 19.65 -16.01 -10.12
C ILE A 50 19.61 -17.54 -10.25
N HIS A 51 18.44 -18.15 -10.14
CA HIS A 51 18.30 -19.60 -10.31
C HIS A 51 18.66 -20.08 -11.73
N SER A 52 18.30 -19.31 -12.77
CA SER A 52 18.63 -19.69 -14.16
C SER A 52 20.13 -19.54 -14.46
N VAL A 53 20.78 -18.47 -13.99
CA VAL A 53 22.21 -18.22 -14.23
C VAL A 53 23.09 -19.29 -13.56
N ASN A 54 22.72 -19.75 -12.37
CA ASN A 54 23.50 -20.77 -11.66
C ASN A 54 23.44 -22.15 -12.35
N GLN A 55 22.30 -22.51 -12.97
CA GLN A 55 22.18 -23.77 -13.73
C GLN A 55 22.98 -23.79 -15.03
N GLU A 56 23.32 -22.62 -15.58
CA GLU A 56 24.07 -22.50 -16.84
C GLU A 56 25.59 -22.54 -16.62
N CYS A 57 26.04 -22.25 -15.40
CA CYS A 57 27.43 -22.45 -14.97
C CYS A 57 27.78 -23.92 -14.68
N ASP A 58 26.83 -24.72 -14.18
CA ASP A 58 27.05 -26.15 -13.89
C ASP A 58 27.06 -27.06 -15.14
N LYS A 59 26.75 -26.51 -16.33
CA LYS A 59 26.72 -27.24 -17.61
C LYS A 59 27.97 -27.02 -18.49
N ARG A 60 28.97 -26.29 -18.01
CA ARG A 60 30.27 -26.10 -18.68
C ARG A 60 31.38 -26.82 -17.94
#